data_AF-A0A3N9NI49-F1
#
_entry.id   AF-A0A3N9NI49-F1
#
_cell.length_a   1.000
_cell.length_b   1.000
_cell.length_c   1.000
_cell.angle_alpha   90.00
_cell.angle_beta   90.00
_cell.angle_gamma   90.00
#
_symmetry.space_group_name_H-M   'P 1'
#
loop_
_entity.id
_entity.type
_entity.pdbx_description
1 polymer ?
#
loop_
_entity_poly.entity_id
_entity_poly.type
_entity_poly.pdbx_seq_one_letter_code
_entity_poly.pdbx_strand_id
1 'polypeptide(L)'
;MNTLINISTARCFFFVFIMLLLGSLGLIQAEATRLSDLPVVLQYSASEVLGRHQRGYQVEVQPNGIRAATPAQDYATFFDAEGITLATGQSRLTVQLTAVGYGERLTAVDPALPTGQNNRIEYRRGNVTEWYVNGPLGLQQGFTLAQRPEPDFSMFAALTNEPLTLVLTISAGWHAIVSADARSLSLTNPGISLNYGGLIAVDATGEELPTRFNLDPNSTDV
;
A
#
# COMPACT_ATOMS: atom_id res chain seq x y z
N MET A 1 2.46 13.67 -15.67
CA MET A 1 3.27 12.44 -15.51
C MET A 1 2.92 11.80 -14.19
N ASN A 2 3.08 10.48 -14.06
CA ASN A 2 2.83 9.75 -12.82
C ASN A 2 4.11 9.70 -12.00
N THR A 3 4.03 9.95 -10.68
CA THR A 3 5.18 9.81 -9.77
C THR A 3 5.40 8.32 -9.48
N LEU A 4 6.65 7.88 -9.50
CA LEU A 4 7.04 6.50 -9.21
C LEU A 4 7.53 6.40 -7.78
N ILE A 5 6.91 5.51 -7.01
CA ILE A 5 7.26 5.18 -5.63
C ILE A 5 7.86 3.78 -5.63
N ASN A 6 9.07 3.65 -5.12
CA ASN A 6 9.77 2.40 -4.95
C ASN A 6 9.73 1.96 -3.49
N ILE A 7 9.18 0.78 -3.21
CA ILE A 7 9.30 0.12 -1.90
C ILE A 7 10.43 -0.89 -2.00
N SER A 8 11.51 -0.67 -1.25
CA SER A 8 12.72 -1.50 -1.33
C SER A 8 12.99 -2.28 -0.05
N THR A 9 13.34 -3.56 -0.14
CA THR A 9 13.66 -4.42 1.03
C THR A 9 14.86 -5.35 0.84
N ALA A 10 15.63 -5.60 1.92
CA ALA A 10 16.80 -6.46 1.88
C ALA A 10 16.46 -7.92 2.23
N ARG A 11 16.87 -8.89 1.39
CA ARG A 11 16.79 -10.37 1.57
C ARG A 11 15.37 -10.95 1.70
N CYS A 12 14.97 -11.75 0.71
CA CYS A 12 13.60 -12.25 0.56
C CYS A 12 13.29 -13.54 1.32
N PHE A 13 12.09 -13.55 1.88
CA PHE A 13 11.10 -14.61 1.76
C PHE A 13 9.69 -13.95 1.93
N PHE A 14 8.60 -14.67 1.68
CA PHE A 14 7.17 -14.26 1.77
C PHE A 14 6.81 -12.93 2.49
N PHE A 15 6.13 -12.02 1.78
CA PHE A 15 5.86 -10.65 2.26
C PHE A 15 4.42 -10.44 2.72
N VAL A 16 4.24 -9.65 3.78
CA VAL A 16 2.97 -9.03 4.17
C VAL A 16 3.28 -7.57 4.43
N PHE A 17 2.83 -6.71 3.52
CA PHE A 17 2.95 -5.27 3.65
C PHE A 17 1.65 -4.72 4.26
N ILE A 18 1.71 -3.86 5.28
CA ILE A 18 0.49 -3.29 5.87
C ILE A 18 0.62 -1.79 5.95
N MET A 19 -0.17 -1.10 5.14
CA MET A 19 -0.06 0.33 4.93
C MET A 19 -1.24 1.09 5.53
N LEU A 20 -1.13 2.41 5.69
CA LEU A 20 -2.30 3.23 5.93
C LEU A 20 -2.31 4.50 5.09
N LEU A 21 -3.54 4.89 4.73
CA LEU A 21 -3.94 6.21 4.23
C LEU A 21 -4.79 6.91 5.28
N LEU A 22 -4.16 7.77 6.09
CA LEU A 22 -4.78 8.52 7.20
C LEU A 22 -5.09 9.97 6.80
N GLY A 23 -6.30 10.43 7.13
CA GLY A 23 -6.72 11.84 7.12
C GLY A 23 -6.87 12.36 8.55
N SER A 24 -6.42 13.58 8.83
CA SER A 24 -6.40 14.16 10.19
C SER A 24 -7.69 14.90 10.55
N LEU A 25 -8.30 14.55 11.69
CA LEU A 25 -9.15 15.45 12.50
C LEU A 25 -9.14 14.98 13.97
N GLY A 26 -9.00 15.95 14.89
CA GLY A 26 -8.61 15.71 16.28
C GLY A 26 -9.73 15.52 17.31
N LEU A 27 -9.29 14.99 18.47
CA LEU A 27 -9.82 14.99 19.85
C LEU A 27 -10.97 14.04 20.23
N ILE A 28 -10.71 13.09 21.15
CA ILE A 28 -10.96 13.18 22.61
C ILE A 28 -10.32 11.97 23.34
N GLN A 29 -9.91 12.17 24.60
CA GLN A 29 -9.25 11.18 25.48
C GLN A 29 -10.24 10.28 26.25
N ALA A 30 -9.86 9.01 26.46
CA ALA A 30 -10.20 8.20 27.63
C ALA A 30 -9.01 7.26 27.95
N GLU A 31 -8.76 6.97 29.24
CA GLU A 31 -7.77 5.98 29.71
C GLU A 31 -8.22 4.55 29.36
N ALA A 32 -7.96 4.19 28.11
CA ALA A 32 -7.73 2.84 27.63
C ALA A 32 -6.39 2.92 26.89
N THR A 33 -5.57 1.86 26.86
CA THR A 33 -4.41 1.82 25.96
C THR A 33 -4.89 2.28 24.59
N ARG A 34 -4.42 3.44 24.12
CA ARG A 34 -4.93 3.95 22.86
C ARG A 34 -4.44 3.01 21.79
N LEU A 35 -5.24 2.81 20.75
CA LEU A 35 -4.80 1.99 19.63
C LEU A 35 -3.43 2.47 19.11
N SER A 36 -3.18 3.79 19.17
CA SER A 36 -1.89 4.42 18.85
C SER A 36 -0.67 3.94 19.63
N ASP A 37 -0.86 3.36 20.82
CA ASP A 37 0.20 2.98 21.75
C ASP A 37 0.64 1.51 21.55
N LEU A 38 -0.11 0.74 20.75
CA LEU A 38 0.23 -0.63 20.40
C LEU A 38 1.30 -0.66 19.29
N PRO A 39 2.11 -1.72 19.19
CA PRO A 39 2.87 -2.02 17.99
C PRO A 39 1.99 -1.91 16.75
N VAL A 40 2.50 -1.27 15.70
CA VAL A 40 1.74 -0.92 14.49
C VAL A 40 0.98 -2.11 13.88
N VAL A 41 1.57 -3.30 13.93
CA VAL A 41 0.96 -4.57 13.46
C VAL A 41 -0.33 -4.91 14.22
N LEU A 42 -0.36 -4.68 15.54
CA LEU A 42 -1.56 -4.92 16.36
C LEU A 42 -2.64 -3.87 16.08
N GLN A 43 -2.25 -2.62 15.81
CA GLN A 43 -3.20 -1.58 15.39
C GLN A 43 -3.92 -1.99 14.10
N TYR A 44 -3.16 -2.52 13.14
CA TYR A 44 -3.70 -2.94 11.87
C TYR A 44 -4.57 -4.17 11.96
N SER A 45 -4.14 -5.17 12.74
CA SER A 45 -4.93 -6.37 13.02
C SER A 45 -6.26 -6.01 13.68
N ALA A 46 -6.24 -5.08 14.64
CA ALA A 46 -7.46 -4.58 15.27
C ALA A 46 -8.35 -3.83 14.27
N SER A 47 -7.77 -2.94 13.45
CA SER A 47 -8.53 -2.21 12.42
C SER A 47 -9.15 -3.14 11.38
N GLU A 48 -8.46 -4.20 10.97
CA GLU A 48 -9.02 -5.21 10.06
C GLU A 48 -10.25 -5.89 10.68
N VAL A 49 -10.12 -6.39 11.92
CA VAL A 49 -11.21 -7.09 12.60
C VAL A 49 -12.40 -6.17 12.82
N LEU A 50 -12.15 -4.94 13.27
CA LEU A 50 -13.21 -3.95 13.46
C LEU A 50 -13.91 -3.60 12.14
N GLY A 51 -13.14 -3.37 11.07
CA GLY A 51 -13.68 -3.08 9.74
C GLY A 51 -14.54 -4.22 9.20
N ARG A 52 -14.12 -5.47 9.39
CA ARG A 52 -14.84 -6.67 8.92
C ARG A 52 -16.27 -6.77 9.47
N HIS A 53 -16.47 -6.32 10.72
CA HIS A 53 -17.76 -6.39 11.41
C HIS A 53 -18.61 -5.13 11.30
N GLN A 54 -18.10 -4.07 10.65
CA GLN A 54 -18.80 -2.80 10.49
C GLN A 54 -19.24 -2.60 9.04
N ARG A 55 -20.56 -2.47 8.82
CA ARG A 55 -21.14 -2.30 7.48
C ARG A 55 -20.53 -1.14 6.69
N GLY A 56 -20.14 -0.06 7.38
CA GLY A 56 -19.53 1.12 6.75
C GLY A 56 -18.17 0.86 6.09
N TYR A 57 -17.48 -0.24 6.45
CA TYR A 57 -16.19 -0.62 5.85
C TYR A 57 -16.30 -1.82 4.91
N GLN A 58 -17.50 -2.38 4.70
CA GLN A 58 -17.68 -3.48 3.77
C GLN A 58 -17.47 -3.01 2.32
N VAL A 59 -16.93 -3.91 1.52
CA VAL A 59 -16.71 -3.72 0.09
C VAL A 59 -17.96 -4.12 -0.67
N GLU A 60 -18.26 -3.39 -1.74
CA GLU A 60 -19.37 -3.64 -2.65
C GLU A 60 -18.81 -4.06 -4.00
N VAL A 61 -19.10 -5.29 -4.42
CA VAL A 61 -18.69 -5.81 -5.73
C VAL A 61 -19.62 -5.25 -6.82
N GLN A 62 -19.02 -4.73 -7.89
CA GLN A 62 -19.69 -4.13 -9.04
C GLN A 62 -19.22 -4.80 -10.34
N PRO A 63 -19.93 -4.65 -11.48
CA PRO A 63 -19.56 -5.31 -12.73
C PRO A 63 -18.16 -4.96 -13.25
N ASN A 64 -17.66 -3.77 -12.92
CA ASN A 64 -16.38 -3.24 -13.40
C ASN A 64 -15.32 -3.07 -12.29
N GLY A 65 -15.56 -3.60 -11.10
CA GLY A 65 -14.64 -3.41 -9.98
C GLY A 65 -15.28 -3.58 -8.61
N ILE A 66 -14.63 -3.02 -7.60
CA ILE A 66 -15.11 -3.04 -6.21
C ILE A 66 -15.14 -1.60 -5.69
N ARG A 67 -16.10 -1.27 -4.83
CA ARG A 67 -16.12 -0.01 -4.07
C ARG A 67 -15.95 -0.28 -2.59
N ALA A 68 -15.25 0.61 -1.91
CA ALA A 68 -15.19 0.66 -0.46
C ALA A 68 -15.35 2.10 0.00
N ALA A 69 -16.21 2.35 0.97
CA ALA A 69 -16.25 3.63 1.68
C ALA A 69 -15.37 3.52 2.94
N THR A 70 -14.70 4.60 3.31
CA THR A 70 -13.85 4.66 4.50
C THR A 70 -14.29 5.86 5.35
N PRO A 71 -15.39 5.71 6.13
CA PRO A 71 -16.07 6.86 6.73
C PRO A 71 -15.24 7.65 7.75
N ALA A 72 -14.36 6.99 8.52
CA ALA A 72 -13.53 7.67 9.51
C ALA A 72 -12.53 8.67 8.89
N GLN A 73 -12.21 8.52 7.61
CA GLN A 73 -11.29 9.38 6.87
C GLN A 73 -11.97 10.14 5.72
N ASP A 74 -13.30 10.05 5.61
CA ASP A 74 -14.12 10.74 4.60
C ASP A 74 -13.62 10.56 3.15
N TYR A 75 -13.35 9.31 2.77
CA TYR A 75 -13.06 8.96 1.37
C TYR A 75 -13.72 7.67 0.93
N ALA A 76 -13.74 7.46 -0.37
CA ALA A 76 -14.11 6.20 -0.99
C ALA A 76 -12.99 5.71 -1.92
N THR A 77 -12.91 4.41 -2.13
CA THR A 77 -11.95 3.80 -3.04
C THR A 77 -12.68 2.94 -4.05
N PHE A 78 -12.34 3.11 -5.32
CA PHE A 78 -12.73 2.21 -6.39
C PHE A 78 -11.53 1.36 -6.80
N PHE A 79 -11.76 0.07 -6.99
CA PHE A 79 -10.76 -0.94 -7.32
C PHE A 79 -11.12 -1.49 -8.70
N ASP A 80 -10.28 -1.26 -9.71
CA ASP A 80 -10.43 -1.82 -11.07
C ASP A 80 -9.27 -2.75 -11.40
N ALA A 81 -9.16 -3.23 -12.65
CA ALA A 81 -8.12 -4.18 -13.04
C ALA A 81 -6.68 -3.64 -12.94
N GLU A 82 -6.52 -2.32 -13.04
CA GLU A 82 -5.21 -1.66 -13.04
C GLU A 82 -4.76 -1.38 -11.61
N GLY A 83 -5.66 -0.89 -10.76
CA GLY A 83 -5.35 -0.61 -9.37
C GLY A 83 -6.49 0.10 -8.65
N ILE A 84 -6.15 1.10 -7.85
CA ILE A 84 -7.13 1.83 -7.03
C ILE A 84 -7.25 3.29 -7.44
N THR A 85 -8.46 3.84 -7.30
CA THR A 85 -8.71 5.27 -7.32
C THR A 85 -9.39 5.68 -6.02
N LEU A 86 -8.68 6.47 -5.22
CA LEU A 86 -9.14 6.99 -3.95
C LEU A 86 -9.72 8.40 -4.16
N ALA A 87 -10.90 8.60 -3.62
CA ALA A 87 -11.78 9.73 -3.85
C ALA A 87 -12.06 10.46 -2.54
N THR A 88 -11.50 11.66 -2.38
CA THR A 88 -11.71 12.53 -1.22
C THR A 88 -12.02 13.95 -1.70
N GLY A 89 -13.20 14.46 -1.35
CA GLY A 89 -13.73 15.68 -1.96
C GLY A 89 -13.70 15.65 -3.50
N GLN A 90 -13.10 16.68 -4.09
CA GLN A 90 -12.90 16.80 -5.54
C GLN A 90 -11.62 16.11 -6.05
N SER A 91 -10.72 15.71 -5.15
CA SER A 91 -9.45 15.11 -5.53
C SER A 91 -9.58 13.60 -5.74
N ARG A 92 -8.75 13.10 -6.65
CA ARG A 92 -8.66 11.69 -7.02
C ARG A 92 -7.19 11.30 -7.03
N LEU A 93 -6.83 10.30 -6.23
CA LEU A 93 -5.51 9.67 -6.23
C LEU A 93 -5.64 8.28 -6.84
N THR A 94 -5.05 8.05 -8.00
CA THR A 94 -4.89 6.69 -8.53
C THR A 94 -3.57 6.12 -8.04
N VAL A 95 -3.55 4.85 -7.63
CA VAL A 95 -2.33 4.10 -7.26
C VAL A 95 -2.35 2.76 -7.98
N GLN A 96 -1.25 2.40 -8.64
CA GLN A 96 -1.11 1.13 -9.37
C GLN A 96 0.26 0.49 -9.13
N LEU A 97 0.28 -0.81 -8.84
CA LEU A 97 1.50 -1.62 -8.88
C LEU A 97 1.85 -1.93 -10.33
N THR A 98 2.98 -1.42 -10.81
CA THR A 98 3.36 -1.54 -12.24
C THR A 98 4.55 -2.46 -12.48
N ALA A 99 5.43 -2.64 -11.50
CA ALA A 99 6.58 -3.52 -11.64
C ALA A 99 7.08 -4.08 -10.30
N VAL A 100 7.77 -5.22 -10.37
CA VAL A 100 8.44 -5.87 -9.24
C VAL A 100 9.77 -6.46 -9.70
N GLY A 101 10.81 -6.41 -8.86
CA GLY A 101 12.11 -6.98 -9.20
C GLY A 101 13.21 -6.56 -8.24
N TYR A 102 14.46 -6.55 -8.71
CA TYR A 102 15.61 -6.15 -7.89
C TYR A 102 16.36 -4.99 -8.55
N GLY A 103 16.66 -3.94 -7.79
CA GLY A 103 17.36 -2.78 -8.33
C GLY A 103 16.63 -2.20 -9.55
N GLU A 104 17.33 -2.12 -10.69
CA GLU A 104 16.78 -1.67 -11.99
C GLU A 104 16.20 -2.83 -12.82
N ARG A 105 16.38 -4.08 -12.39
CA ARG A 105 15.88 -5.28 -13.08
C ARG A 105 14.45 -5.55 -12.63
N LEU A 106 13.52 -4.91 -13.31
CA LEU A 106 12.10 -4.92 -12.97
C LEU A 106 11.29 -5.66 -14.03
N THR A 107 10.37 -6.51 -13.58
CA THR A 107 9.39 -7.18 -14.43
C THR A 107 8.05 -6.47 -14.28
N ALA A 108 7.39 -6.16 -15.39
CA ALA A 108 6.07 -5.55 -15.39
C ALA A 108 5.05 -6.45 -14.67
N VAL A 109 4.12 -5.83 -13.95
CA VAL A 109 3.03 -6.52 -13.29
C VAL A 109 1.76 -6.34 -14.12
N ASP A 110 1.16 -7.45 -14.54
CA ASP A 110 -0.05 -7.41 -15.36
C ASP A 110 -1.29 -6.95 -14.59
N PRO A 111 -2.26 -6.31 -15.28
CA PRO A 111 -3.59 -6.04 -14.74
C PRO A 111 -4.30 -7.32 -14.28
N ALA A 112 -5.08 -7.23 -13.21
CA ALA A 112 -5.89 -8.35 -12.70
C ALA A 112 -7.20 -7.84 -12.12
N LEU A 113 -8.31 -8.52 -12.40
CA LEU A 113 -9.59 -8.15 -11.80
C LEU A 113 -9.56 -8.39 -10.28
N PRO A 114 -10.00 -7.42 -9.46
CA PRO A 114 -10.06 -7.59 -8.02
C PRO A 114 -11.18 -8.56 -7.64
N THR A 115 -10.92 -9.31 -6.56
CA THR A 115 -11.95 -10.06 -5.83
C THR A 115 -12.08 -9.47 -4.43
N GLY A 116 -13.26 -9.51 -3.82
CA GLY A 116 -13.44 -8.93 -2.51
C GLY A 116 -14.51 -9.61 -1.68
N GLN A 117 -14.27 -9.61 -0.37
CA GLN A 117 -15.15 -10.20 0.62
C GLN A 117 -15.03 -9.41 1.93
N ASN A 118 -16.17 -9.11 2.56
CA ASN A 118 -16.23 -8.30 3.78
C ASN A 118 -15.54 -6.95 3.57
N ASN A 119 -14.42 -6.69 4.23
CA ASN A 119 -13.63 -5.47 4.10
C ASN A 119 -12.30 -5.68 3.36
N ARG A 120 -12.09 -6.85 2.75
CA ARG A 120 -10.83 -7.24 2.10
C ARG A 120 -11.00 -7.32 0.58
N ILE A 121 -9.98 -6.86 -0.14
CA ILE A 121 -9.84 -6.94 -1.60
C ILE A 121 -8.53 -7.65 -1.92
N GLU A 122 -8.50 -8.47 -2.96
CA GLU A 122 -7.30 -9.14 -3.45
C GLU A 122 -7.20 -9.12 -4.98
N TYR A 123 -5.98 -8.88 -5.45
CA TYR A 123 -5.51 -8.95 -6.82
C TYR A 123 -4.52 -10.11 -6.93
N ARG A 124 -4.76 -11.04 -7.87
CA ARG A 124 -3.80 -12.11 -8.20
C ARG A 124 -3.04 -11.75 -9.47
N ARG A 125 -1.85 -11.17 -9.32
CA ARG A 125 -1.00 -10.66 -10.41
C ARG A 125 0.22 -11.57 -10.60
N GLY A 126 -0.05 -12.80 -11.03
CA GLY A 126 0.98 -13.84 -11.18
C GLY A 126 1.63 -14.21 -9.84
N ASN A 127 2.93 -13.92 -9.70
CA ASN A 127 3.69 -14.20 -8.47
C ASN A 127 3.37 -13.24 -7.32
N VAL A 128 2.73 -12.09 -7.60
CA VAL A 128 2.36 -11.09 -6.59
C VAL A 128 0.87 -11.19 -6.30
N THR A 129 0.52 -11.37 -5.03
CA THR A 129 -0.82 -11.06 -4.52
C THR A 129 -0.78 -9.67 -3.91
N GLU A 130 -1.45 -8.72 -4.54
CA GLU A 130 -1.69 -7.40 -3.97
C GLU A 130 -3.04 -7.44 -3.26
N TRP A 131 -3.11 -6.95 -2.04
CA TRP A 131 -4.33 -7.01 -1.24
C TRP A 131 -4.57 -5.70 -0.52
N TYR A 132 -5.84 -5.46 -0.19
CA TYR A 132 -6.26 -4.30 0.56
C TYR A 132 -7.22 -4.68 1.67
N VAL A 133 -7.19 -3.94 2.77
CA VAL A 133 -8.12 -4.09 3.89
C VAL A 133 -8.64 -2.71 4.27
N ASN A 134 -9.95 -2.52 4.18
CA ASN A 134 -10.62 -1.29 4.59
C ASN A 134 -11.01 -1.36 6.08
N GLY A 135 -10.69 -0.33 6.86
CA GLY A 135 -11.04 -0.32 8.28
C GLY A 135 -10.96 1.06 8.93
N PRO A 136 -11.21 1.14 10.25
CA PRO A 136 -11.28 2.43 10.97
C PRO A 136 -10.01 3.26 10.94
N LEU A 137 -8.85 2.65 10.74
CA LEU A 137 -7.60 3.40 10.58
C LEU A 137 -7.37 3.92 9.16
N GLY A 138 -8.20 3.51 8.19
CA GLY A 138 -8.04 3.79 6.78
C GLY A 138 -7.90 2.51 5.95
N LEU A 139 -7.52 2.69 4.69
CA LEU A 139 -7.22 1.64 3.75
C LEU A 139 -5.80 1.14 3.96
N GLN A 140 -5.69 -0.17 4.17
CA GLN A 140 -4.43 -0.88 4.18
C GLN A 140 -4.18 -1.50 2.82
N GLN A 141 -2.94 -1.44 2.36
CA GLN A 141 -2.44 -2.15 1.18
C GLN A 141 -1.34 -3.09 1.61
N GLY A 142 -1.26 -4.22 0.93
CA GLY A 142 -0.19 -5.17 1.09
C GLY A 142 0.17 -5.94 -0.16
N PHE A 143 1.33 -6.57 -0.12
CA PHE A 143 1.86 -7.40 -1.19
C PHE A 143 2.41 -8.68 -0.59
N THR A 144 2.10 -9.80 -1.23
CA THR A 144 2.63 -11.13 -0.91
C THR A 144 3.22 -11.74 -2.16
N LEU A 145 4.51 -12.02 -2.12
CA LEU A 145 5.23 -12.71 -3.18
C LEU A 145 5.30 -14.20 -2.84
N ALA A 146 4.75 -15.05 -3.70
CA ALA A 146 4.80 -16.50 -3.49
C ALA A 146 6.23 -17.06 -3.66
N GLN A 147 6.99 -16.46 -4.57
CA GLN A 147 8.37 -16.80 -4.90
C GLN A 147 9.20 -15.53 -5.08
N ARG A 148 10.53 -15.65 -5.08
CA ARG A 148 11.40 -14.51 -5.41
C ARG A 148 11.20 -14.11 -6.88
N PRO A 149 11.23 -12.80 -7.24
CA PRO A 149 11.23 -12.39 -8.64
C PRO A 149 12.43 -12.98 -9.37
N GLU A 150 12.19 -13.54 -10.56
CA GLU A 150 13.17 -14.09 -11.51
C GLU A 150 14.44 -14.75 -10.89
N PRO A 151 14.55 -16.09 -10.87
CA PRO A 151 15.64 -16.80 -10.21
C PRO A 151 17.05 -16.33 -10.60
N ASP A 152 17.27 -16.02 -11.88
CA ASP A 152 18.56 -15.56 -12.39
C ASP A 152 18.93 -14.17 -11.85
N PHE A 153 17.93 -13.30 -11.67
CA PHE A 153 18.12 -11.97 -11.08
C PHE A 153 18.23 -12.05 -9.57
N SER A 154 17.52 -12.98 -8.92
CA SER A 154 17.64 -13.23 -7.48
C SER A 154 19.07 -13.60 -7.06
N MET A 155 19.78 -14.41 -7.87
CA MET A 155 21.17 -14.78 -7.59
C MET A 155 22.12 -13.59 -7.78
N PHE A 156 21.97 -12.81 -8.85
CA PHE A 156 22.75 -11.59 -9.07
C PHE A 156 22.49 -10.55 -7.98
N ALA A 157 21.23 -10.29 -7.64
CA ALA A 157 20.83 -9.36 -6.59
C ALA A 157 21.36 -9.76 -5.22
N ALA A 158 21.43 -11.07 -4.92
CA ALA A 158 22.07 -11.55 -3.69
C ALA A 158 23.58 -11.26 -3.65
N LEU A 159 24.26 -11.27 -4.80
CA LEU A 159 25.68 -10.93 -4.92
C LEU A 159 25.93 -9.41 -4.88
N THR A 160 25.03 -8.61 -5.46
CA THR A 160 25.12 -7.14 -5.51
C THR A 160 24.41 -6.43 -4.35
N ASN A 161 23.74 -7.20 -3.48
CA ASN A 161 22.92 -6.71 -2.38
C ASN A 161 21.83 -5.73 -2.82
N GLU A 162 21.27 -5.96 -4.02
CA GLU A 162 20.17 -5.16 -4.55
C GLU A 162 18.87 -5.46 -3.79
N PRO A 163 18.13 -4.42 -3.36
CA PRO A 163 16.88 -4.63 -2.67
C PRO A 163 15.79 -5.13 -3.64
N LEU A 164 14.88 -5.95 -3.13
CA LEU A 164 13.60 -6.21 -3.79
C LEU A 164 12.85 -4.87 -3.87
N THR A 165 12.44 -4.46 -5.06
CA THR A 165 11.74 -3.22 -5.34
C THR A 165 10.33 -3.52 -5.87
N LEU A 166 9.32 -2.90 -5.27
CA LEU A 166 7.96 -2.79 -5.82
C LEU A 166 7.75 -1.36 -6.32
N VAL A 167 7.32 -1.22 -7.56
CA VAL A 167 7.11 0.07 -8.21
C VAL A 167 5.63 0.39 -8.23
N LEU A 168 5.27 1.48 -7.56
CA LEU A 168 3.92 2.03 -7.58
C LEU A 168 3.92 3.32 -8.40
N THR A 169 2.92 3.48 -9.25
CA THR A 169 2.63 4.77 -9.88
C THR A 169 1.49 5.46 -9.16
N ILE A 170 1.57 6.78 -9.04
CA ILE A 170 0.44 7.62 -8.63
C ILE A 170 0.00 8.55 -9.74
N SER A 171 -1.29 8.89 -9.78
CA SER A 171 -1.84 9.84 -10.75
C SER A 171 -1.15 11.20 -10.70
N ALA A 172 -0.99 11.84 -11.86
CA ALA A 172 -0.50 13.22 -11.96
C ALA A 172 -1.25 14.22 -11.07
N GLY A 173 -0.57 15.30 -10.67
CA GLY A 173 -1.12 16.36 -9.82
C GLY A 173 -1.04 16.07 -8.31
N TRP A 174 -0.39 14.98 -7.93
CA TRP A 174 -0.01 14.68 -6.55
C TRP A 174 1.48 14.82 -6.39
N HIS A 175 1.90 15.56 -5.36
CA HIS A 175 3.30 15.67 -4.97
C HIS A 175 3.58 14.71 -3.83
N ALA A 176 4.57 13.85 -4.01
CA ALA A 176 5.02 12.90 -2.99
C ALA A 176 6.27 13.43 -2.28
N ILE A 177 6.29 13.38 -0.96
CA ILE A 177 7.45 13.73 -0.13
C ILE A 177 7.75 12.56 0.80
N VAL A 178 8.97 12.02 0.71
CA VAL A 178 9.45 10.94 1.58
C VAL A 178 9.84 11.51 2.94
N SER A 179 9.44 10.83 4.02
CA SER A 179 9.87 11.18 5.37
C SER A 179 11.37 10.99 5.56
N ALA A 180 11.97 11.67 6.53
CA ALA A 180 13.42 11.60 6.77
C ALA A 180 13.94 10.18 7.08
N ASP A 181 13.09 9.33 7.67
CA ASP A 181 13.38 7.91 7.94
C ASP A 181 13.02 6.97 6.78
N ALA A 182 12.48 7.51 5.68
CA ALA A 182 11.97 6.80 4.52
C ALA A 182 10.92 5.71 4.83
N ARG A 183 10.17 5.84 5.94
CA ARG A 183 9.11 4.90 6.35
C ARG A 183 7.69 5.39 6.01
N SER A 184 7.55 6.61 5.50
CA SER A 184 6.27 7.16 5.05
C SER A 184 6.43 8.15 3.89
N LEU A 185 5.31 8.42 3.22
CA LEU A 185 5.15 9.41 2.16
C LEU A 185 4.00 10.35 2.53
N SER A 186 4.22 11.65 2.40
CA SER A 186 3.14 12.63 2.35
C SER A 186 2.78 12.86 0.89
N LEU A 187 1.55 12.52 0.51
CA LEU A 187 0.99 12.79 -0.82
C LEU A 187 0.10 14.03 -0.71
N THR A 188 0.43 15.07 -1.45
CA THR A 188 -0.27 16.35 -1.38
C THR A 188 -0.86 16.74 -2.72
N ASN A 189 -2.08 17.27 -2.67
CA ASN A 189 -2.80 17.89 -3.77
C ASN A 189 -3.43 19.18 -3.21
N PRO A 190 -3.73 20.24 -3.99
CA PRO A 190 -4.26 21.48 -3.44
C PRO A 190 -5.44 21.27 -2.48
N GLY A 191 -5.24 21.62 -1.21
CA GLY A 191 -6.25 21.50 -0.15
C GLY A 191 -6.37 20.12 0.52
N ILE A 192 -5.62 19.10 0.08
CA ILE A 192 -5.66 17.73 0.61
C ILE A 192 -4.25 17.19 0.85
N SER A 193 -4.06 16.55 2.00
CA SER A 193 -2.84 15.82 2.34
C SER A 193 -3.20 14.42 2.82
N LEU A 194 -2.50 13.43 2.28
CA LEU A 194 -2.68 12.02 2.58
C LEU A 194 -1.34 11.45 3.06
N ASN A 195 -1.35 10.77 4.20
CA ASN A 195 -0.17 10.04 4.66
C ASN A 195 -0.24 8.60 4.17
N TYR A 196 0.74 8.18 3.39
CA TYR A 196 1.00 6.78 3.06
C TYR A 196 2.16 6.30 3.94
N GLY A 197 1.84 5.54 4.99
CA GLY A 197 2.83 5.01 5.94
C GLY A 197 2.59 3.55 6.33
N GLY A 198 3.24 3.11 7.41
CA GLY A 198 3.10 1.73 7.93
C GLY A 198 4.11 0.73 7.38
N LEU A 199 5.19 1.22 6.75
CA LEU A 199 6.12 0.39 5.98
C LEU A 199 6.78 -0.73 6.83
N ILE A 200 6.35 -1.97 6.60
CA ILE A 200 6.85 -3.19 7.22
C ILE A 200 7.01 -4.25 6.13
N ALA A 201 8.11 -5.00 6.17
CA ALA A 201 8.26 -6.23 5.41
C ALA A 201 8.77 -7.31 6.34
N VAL A 202 8.27 -8.52 6.13
CA VAL A 202 8.77 -9.72 6.78
C VAL A 202 9.13 -10.74 5.72
N ASP A 203 9.95 -11.70 6.11
CA ASP A 203 10.29 -12.86 5.31
C ASP A 203 9.38 -14.09 5.65
N ALA A 204 9.51 -15.22 4.95
CA ALA A 204 8.73 -16.44 5.22
C ALA A 204 9.08 -17.13 6.54
N THR A 205 10.22 -16.78 7.14
CA THR A 205 10.56 -17.19 8.49
C THR A 205 9.98 -16.24 9.54
N GLY A 206 9.41 -15.10 9.11
CA GLY A 206 8.86 -14.06 9.96
C GLY A 206 9.89 -13.01 10.39
N GLU A 207 11.10 -13.02 9.82
CA GLU A 207 12.13 -12.02 10.11
C GLU A 207 11.76 -10.68 9.46
N GLU A 208 11.78 -9.59 10.24
CA GLU A 208 11.56 -8.24 9.69
C GLU A 208 12.74 -7.84 8.80
N LEU A 209 12.43 -7.32 7.63
CA LEU A 209 13.40 -6.91 6.64
C LEU A 209 13.51 -5.38 6.63
N PRO A 210 14.72 -4.80 6.45
CA PRO A 210 14.86 -3.38 6.24
C PRO A 210 14.01 -2.93 5.06
N THR A 211 13.17 -1.92 5.24
CA THR A 211 12.32 -1.36 4.18
C THR A 211 12.45 0.15 4.09
N ARG A 212 12.36 0.70 2.88
CA ARG A 212 12.25 2.14 2.67
C ARG A 212 11.38 2.49 1.46
N PHE A 213 10.78 3.67 1.48
CA PHE A 213 10.28 4.36 0.30
C PHE A 213 11.41 5.12 -0.39
N ASN A 214 11.39 5.14 -1.71
CA ASN A 214 12.16 6.06 -2.52
C ASN A 214 11.24 6.63 -3.62
N LEU A 215 11.52 7.85 -4.07
CA LEU A 215 10.93 8.36 -5.31
C LEU A 215 11.90 8.12 -6.45
N ASP A 216 11.39 7.81 -7.64
CA ASP A 216 12.23 7.80 -8.82
C ASP A 216 12.66 9.24 -9.13
N PRO A 217 13.97 9.56 -9.10
CA PRO A 217 14.47 10.89 -9.42
C PRO A 217 14.19 11.30 -10.86
N ASN A 218 13.90 10.35 -11.75
CA ASN A 218 13.50 10.61 -13.14
C ASN A 218 11.99 10.78 -13.29
N SER A 219 11.19 10.46 -12.27
CA SER A 219 9.79 10.89 -12.23
C SER A 219 9.78 12.39 -11.94
N THR A 220 9.69 13.16 -13.03
CA THR A 220 9.74 14.61 -12.97
C THR A 220 8.40 15.14 -12.50
N ASP A 221 8.32 15.49 -11.22
CA ASP A 221 7.37 16.48 -10.72
C ASP A 221 7.89 17.86 -11.15
N VAL A 222 7.24 18.47 -12.16
CA VAL A 222 7.26 19.93 -12.37
C VAL A 222 5.85 20.44 -12.15
#